data_AF-A0A836B5U8-F1
#
_entry.id   AF-A0A836B5U8-F1
#
_cell.length_a   1.000
_cell.length_b   1.000
_cell.length_c   1.000
_cell.angle_alpha   90.00
_cell.angle_beta   90.00
_cell.angle_gamma   90.00
#
_symmetry.space_group_name_H-M   'P 1'
#
loop_
_entity.id
_entity.type
_entity.pdbx_description
1 polymer ?
#
loop_
_entity_poly.entity_id
_entity_poly.type
_entity_poly.pdbx_seq_one_letter_code
_entity_poly.pdbx_strand_id
1 'polypeptide(L)'
;MATLRVTRPCAHGPACSPSTAGLRPVPVYNHFVGRDKVQDSARQLGAAPGSLWAPRRIARTRILVGASSPSTSSPAPIPEATSTSIPPTQWVQKTITLPQFPRGCHVITRRIYEALPELGSFEVGLANIFILHTSASLTINENASPEVPLDLNDALNRLAPEGPHYRHDDEGSDDMPAHIKSSLMGPSLTVPVAKGRFALGTWQGIYLNEHRNMGGSRSLVITVQGQMRPDGRKYSPAWHA
;
A
#
# COMPACT_ATOMS: atom_id res chain seq x y z
N MET A 1 39.83 38.82 -39.93
CA MET A 1 40.49 38.58 -41.24
C MET A 1 41.61 37.57 -41.04
N ALA A 2 41.77 36.67 -42.01
CA ALA A 2 42.83 35.66 -42.18
C ALA A 2 42.75 34.36 -41.36
N THR A 3 42.14 33.37 -42.01
CA THR A 3 42.30 31.91 -41.89
C THR A 3 43.75 31.46 -42.06
N LEU A 4 44.16 30.43 -41.32
CA LEU A 4 45.21 29.49 -41.74
C LEU A 4 44.81 28.06 -41.36
N ARG A 5 44.50 27.23 -42.36
CA ARG A 5 44.62 25.77 -42.32
C ARG A 5 46.02 25.42 -42.82
N VAL A 6 46.62 24.32 -42.34
CA VAL A 6 47.39 23.35 -43.14
C VAL A 6 47.74 22.13 -42.27
N THR A 7 47.15 21.01 -42.69
CA THR A 7 47.54 19.58 -42.71
C THR A 7 48.43 18.92 -41.64
N ARG A 8 47.94 17.74 -41.19
CA ARG A 8 48.70 16.62 -40.60
C ARG A 8 49.69 15.98 -41.59
N PRO A 9 50.62 15.15 -41.09
CA PRO A 9 50.57 13.74 -41.51
C PRO A 9 50.72 12.74 -40.34
N CYS A 10 50.16 11.53 -40.57
CA CYS A 10 50.23 10.35 -39.71
C CYS A 10 51.52 9.53 -39.95
N ALA A 11 52.00 8.84 -38.91
CA ALA A 11 52.88 7.66 -38.98
C ALA A 11 52.28 6.61 -38.01
N HIS A 12 51.79 5.43 -38.43
CA HIS A 12 52.51 4.14 -38.65
C HIS A 12 53.51 3.84 -37.52
N GLY A 13 53.46 2.81 -36.65
CA GLY A 13 52.66 1.60 -36.30
C GLY A 13 53.37 0.98 -35.04
N PRO A 14 53.28 -0.31 -34.64
CA PRO A 14 52.31 -1.38 -34.90
C PRO A 14 51.74 -2.09 -33.62
N ALA A 15 50.66 -2.87 -33.86
CA ALA A 15 50.22 -4.12 -33.22
C ALA A 15 50.36 -4.38 -31.70
N CYS A 16 49.22 -4.60 -31.03
CA CYS A 16 49.10 -5.56 -29.92
C CYS A 16 47.72 -6.25 -29.94
N SER A 17 47.73 -7.56 -29.78
CA SER A 17 46.65 -8.54 -30.03
C SER A 17 45.50 -8.51 -29.01
N PRO A 18 44.30 -9.03 -29.33
CA PRO A 18 43.20 -9.13 -28.36
C PRO A 18 43.40 -10.36 -27.46
N SER A 19 43.49 -10.15 -26.13
CA SER A 19 43.44 -11.24 -25.16
C SER A 19 41.99 -11.62 -24.86
N THR A 20 41.62 -12.83 -25.27
CA THR A 20 40.46 -13.58 -24.81
C THR A 20 40.61 -13.89 -23.31
N ALA A 21 39.91 -13.15 -22.45
CA ALA A 21 39.73 -13.53 -21.05
C ALA A 21 38.52 -14.46 -20.95
N GLY A 22 38.80 -15.72 -20.63
CA GLY A 22 37.83 -16.80 -20.53
C GLY A 22 36.80 -16.58 -19.42
N LEU A 23 35.55 -16.90 -19.75
CA LEU A 23 34.45 -17.11 -18.82
C LEU A 23 34.83 -18.23 -17.84
N ARG A 24 34.91 -17.91 -16.54
CA ARG A 24 34.93 -18.93 -15.49
C ARG A 24 33.50 -19.14 -14.97
N PRO A 25 33.02 -20.38 -14.85
CA PRO A 25 31.71 -20.66 -14.25
C PRO A 25 31.75 -20.37 -12.73
N VAL A 26 30.78 -19.59 -12.25
CA VAL A 26 30.53 -19.37 -10.83
C VAL A 26 29.73 -20.57 -10.30
N PRO A 27 30.13 -21.22 -9.20
CA PRO A 27 29.41 -22.37 -8.66
C PRO A 27 28.06 -21.94 -8.06
N VAL A 28 27.01 -22.66 -8.47
CA VAL A 28 25.67 -22.61 -7.88
C VAL A 28 25.74 -23.24 -6.50
N TYR A 29 25.64 -22.41 -5.45
CA TYR A 29 25.43 -22.92 -4.08
C TYR A 29 23.94 -23.15 -3.86
N ASN A 30 23.58 -24.43 -3.84
CA ASN A 30 22.26 -24.90 -3.47
C ASN A 30 22.29 -25.21 -1.96
N HIS A 31 21.77 -24.31 -1.12
CA HIS A 31 21.47 -24.64 0.27
C HIS A 31 19.97 -24.61 0.51
N PHE A 32 19.40 -25.82 0.36
CA PHE A 32 18.23 -26.27 1.09
C PHE A 32 18.60 -26.36 2.58
N VAL A 33 17.74 -25.82 3.46
CA VAL A 33 17.05 -26.49 4.59
C VAL A 33 16.45 -25.41 5.49
N GLY A 34 15.15 -25.53 5.78
CA GLY A 34 14.48 -24.74 6.81
C GLY A 34 12.96 -24.72 6.66
N ARG A 35 12.32 -25.90 6.74
CA ARG A 35 10.89 -26.01 7.04
C ARG A 35 10.64 -25.43 8.43
N ASP A 36 9.55 -24.69 8.60
CA ASP A 36 8.53 -24.90 9.63
C ASP A 36 7.79 -23.59 9.94
N LYS A 37 6.52 -23.53 9.51
CA LYS A 37 5.36 -23.06 10.29
C LYS A 37 4.13 -23.03 9.38
N VAL A 38 3.49 -24.17 9.29
CA VAL A 38 2.10 -24.34 8.86
C VAL A 38 1.28 -24.66 10.11
N GLN A 39 0.08 -24.07 10.18
CA GLN A 39 -1.06 -24.37 11.07
C GLN A 39 -1.01 -23.84 12.50
N ASP A 40 -1.92 -22.92 12.82
CA ASP A 40 -3.09 -23.27 13.66
C ASP A 40 -4.01 -22.06 13.87
N SER A 41 -5.23 -22.11 13.32
CA SER A 41 -6.47 -21.62 13.97
C SER A 41 -7.69 -21.82 13.05
N ALA A 42 -8.22 -23.05 12.99
CA ALA A 42 -9.56 -23.31 12.50
C ALA A 42 -10.10 -24.62 13.09
N ARG A 43 -10.61 -24.60 14.32
CA ARG A 43 -11.50 -25.65 14.86
C ARG A 43 -12.27 -25.19 16.10
N GLN A 44 -13.45 -24.65 15.86
CA GLN A 44 -14.68 -24.75 16.66
C GLN A 44 -15.74 -24.22 15.69
N LEU A 45 -16.60 -25.05 15.10
CA LEU A 45 -17.81 -25.58 15.72
C LEU A 45 -18.23 -26.85 14.96
N GLY A 46 -18.62 -27.89 15.70
CA GLY A 46 -19.16 -29.12 15.15
C GLY A 46 -20.62 -28.97 14.72
N ALA A 47 -20.96 -29.56 13.58
CA ALA A 47 -22.33 -29.89 13.20
C ALA A 47 -22.31 -31.21 12.44
N ALA A 48 -23.03 -32.21 12.95
CA ALA A 48 -23.35 -33.45 12.25
C ALA A 48 -24.73 -33.31 11.57
N PRO A 49 -24.95 -33.87 10.37
CA PRO A 49 -26.23 -33.78 9.68
C PRO A 49 -27.09 -35.04 9.89
N GLY A 50 -28.41 -34.84 9.96
CA GLY A 50 -29.40 -35.76 9.40
C GLY A 50 -30.18 -36.64 10.39
N SER A 51 -31.48 -36.38 10.50
CA SER A 51 -32.52 -37.41 10.61
C SER A 51 -33.90 -36.78 10.38
N LEU A 52 -34.55 -37.28 9.34
CA LEU A 52 -35.86 -36.92 8.83
C LEU A 52 -36.99 -37.60 9.63
N TRP A 53 -38.05 -36.83 9.87
CA TRP A 53 -39.48 -37.19 9.74
C TRP A 53 -39.97 -38.54 10.29
N ALA A 54 -40.79 -38.46 11.35
CA ALA A 54 -41.80 -39.47 11.67
C ALA A 54 -43.15 -38.75 11.98
N PRO A 55 -44.28 -39.16 11.39
CA PRO A 55 -45.56 -38.49 11.62
C PRO A 55 -46.20 -39.00 12.92
N ARG A 56 -46.44 -38.11 13.88
CA ARG A 56 -47.27 -38.42 15.07
C ARG A 56 -48.74 -38.17 14.73
N ARG A 57 -49.57 -39.23 14.83
CA ARG A 57 -51.03 -39.12 14.84
C ARG A 57 -51.47 -38.37 16.09
N ILE A 58 -52.22 -37.29 15.92
CA ILE A 58 -52.86 -36.55 17.02
C ILE A 58 -54.36 -36.83 16.97
N ALA A 59 -54.91 -37.18 18.13
CA ALA A 59 -56.32 -37.51 18.36
C ALA A 59 -57.23 -36.30 18.09
N ARG A 60 -58.41 -36.56 17.53
CA ARG A 60 -59.48 -35.57 17.36
C ARG A 60 -60.17 -35.32 18.70
N THR A 61 -59.82 -34.25 19.39
CA THR A 61 -60.60 -33.73 20.51
C THR A 61 -61.61 -32.71 19.98
N ARG A 62 -62.90 -32.99 20.20
CA ARG A 62 -64.02 -32.13 19.79
C ARG A 62 -64.15 -31.00 20.83
N ILE A 63 -63.70 -29.80 20.48
CA ILE A 63 -63.82 -28.61 21.34
C ILE A 63 -65.18 -27.95 21.04
N LEU A 64 -65.99 -27.78 22.08
CA LEU A 64 -67.24 -27.01 22.07
C LEU A 64 -66.92 -25.53 21.88
N VAL A 65 -67.47 -24.93 20.83
CA VAL A 65 -67.32 -23.50 20.54
C VAL A 65 -68.34 -22.73 21.39
N GLY A 66 -67.88 -22.13 22.48
CA GLY A 66 -68.63 -21.08 23.18
C GLY A 66 -68.43 -19.75 22.46
N ALA A 67 -69.52 -19.10 22.06
CA ALA A 67 -69.49 -17.77 21.48
C ALA A 67 -69.23 -16.73 22.58
N SER A 68 -68.00 -16.22 22.65
CA SER A 68 -67.67 -15.00 23.40
C SER A 68 -67.28 -13.90 22.42
N SER A 69 -67.98 -12.77 22.51
CA SER A 69 -67.76 -11.57 21.70
C SER A 69 -66.29 -11.10 21.74
N PRO A 70 -65.71 -10.63 20.62
CA PRO A 70 -64.34 -10.15 20.62
C PRO A 70 -64.27 -8.81 21.36
N SER A 71 -63.57 -8.78 22.49
CA SER A 71 -63.12 -7.53 23.12
C SER A 71 -61.98 -6.95 22.28
N THR A 72 -62.22 -5.81 21.66
CA THR A 72 -61.22 -5.00 20.96
C THR A 72 -60.23 -4.44 22.00
N SER A 73 -59.14 -5.16 22.24
CA SER A 73 -57.95 -4.56 22.85
C SER A 73 -56.99 -4.20 21.72
N SER A 74 -56.74 -2.91 21.56
CA SER A 74 -55.74 -2.41 20.63
C SER A 74 -54.37 -3.01 21.01
N PRO A 75 -53.63 -3.63 20.08
CA PRO A 75 -52.29 -4.12 20.41
C PRO A 75 -51.42 -2.93 20.85
N ALA A 76 -50.69 -3.10 21.94
CA ALA A 76 -49.72 -2.11 22.39
C ALA A 76 -48.73 -1.82 21.23
N PRO A 77 -48.33 -0.55 21.02
CA PRO A 77 -47.39 -0.22 19.97
C PRO A 77 -46.10 -1.02 20.19
N ILE A 78 -45.71 -1.79 19.16
CA ILE A 78 -44.40 -2.44 19.10
C ILE A 78 -43.37 -1.31 19.24
N PRO A 79 -42.38 -1.40 20.16
CA PRO A 79 -41.35 -0.38 20.24
C PRO A 79 -40.67 -0.32 18.87
N GLU A 80 -40.80 0.83 18.22
CA GLU A 80 -40.22 1.14 16.93
C GLU A 80 -38.72 0.85 17.05
N ALA A 81 -38.26 -0.18 16.33
CA ALA A 81 -36.86 -0.58 16.35
C ALA A 81 -36.04 0.66 16.00
N THR A 82 -35.25 1.14 16.96
CA THR A 82 -34.42 2.34 16.79
C THR A 82 -33.51 2.07 15.60
N SER A 83 -33.86 2.65 14.45
CA SER A 83 -33.12 2.41 13.21
C SER A 83 -31.72 2.91 13.47
N THR A 84 -30.77 1.98 13.66
CA THR A 84 -29.38 2.35 13.84
C THR A 84 -28.89 2.74 12.46
N SER A 85 -29.09 4.00 12.09
CA SER A 85 -28.63 4.52 10.80
C SER A 85 -27.12 4.37 10.77
N ILE A 86 -26.63 3.60 9.80
CA ILE A 86 -25.20 3.45 9.57
C ILE A 86 -24.64 4.86 9.32
N PRO A 87 -23.60 5.32 10.05
CA PRO A 87 -23.06 6.65 9.86
C PRO A 87 -22.65 6.85 8.39
N PRO A 88 -22.97 8.01 7.78
CA PRO A 88 -22.65 8.25 6.38
C PRO A 88 -21.14 8.23 6.17
N THR A 89 -20.70 7.62 5.07
CA THR A 89 -19.30 7.64 4.66
C THR A 89 -18.91 9.05 4.24
N GLN A 90 -17.81 9.54 4.80
CA GLN A 90 -17.21 10.83 4.51
C GLN A 90 -15.99 10.66 3.60
N TRP A 91 -15.74 11.68 2.78
CA TRP A 91 -14.62 11.74 1.86
C TRP A 91 -13.80 13.00 2.09
N VAL A 92 -12.49 12.83 2.18
CA VAL A 92 -11.53 13.94 2.21
C VAL A 92 -10.48 13.64 1.15
N GLN A 93 -10.25 14.58 0.23
CA GLN A 93 -9.15 14.50 -0.72
C GLN A 93 -8.26 15.72 -0.58
N LYS A 94 -6.94 15.50 -0.58
CA LYS A 94 -5.95 16.55 -0.44
C LYS A 94 -4.73 16.27 -1.29
N THR A 95 -4.27 17.30 -2.00
CA THR A 95 -2.98 17.27 -2.69
C THR A 95 -1.93 17.91 -1.81
N ILE A 96 -0.79 17.23 -1.63
CA ILE A 96 0.33 17.72 -0.85
C ILE A 96 1.60 17.68 -1.70
N THR A 97 2.52 18.61 -1.43
CA THR A 97 3.83 18.65 -2.07
C THR A 97 4.90 18.29 -1.04
N LEU A 98 5.64 17.24 -1.33
CA LEU A 98 6.83 16.85 -0.59
C LEU A 98 8.02 17.71 -1.05
N PRO A 99 8.98 18.01 -0.15
CA PRO A 99 10.21 18.67 -0.56
C PRO A 99 10.99 17.77 -1.52
N GLN A 100 12.02 18.34 -2.14
CA GLN A 100 12.98 17.55 -2.91
C GLN A 100 13.74 16.59 -2.00
N PHE A 101 13.92 15.36 -2.46
CA PHE A 101 14.78 14.36 -1.85
C PHE A 101 15.91 13.99 -2.81
N PRO A 102 17.10 13.61 -2.30
CA PRO A 102 18.08 12.92 -3.13
C PRO A 102 17.56 11.53 -3.50
N ARG A 103 18.18 10.88 -4.49
CA ARG A 103 17.91 9.47 -4.78
C ARG A 103 17.96 8.63 -3.50
N GLY A 104 16.95 7.78 -3.33
CA GLY A 104 16.89 6.83 -2.23
C GLY A 104 15.47 6.56 -1.74
N CYS A 105 15.39 5.77 -0.68
CA CYS A 105 14.15 5.45 0.01
C CYS A 105 14.02 6.32 1.25
N HIS A 106 12.90 7.02 1.40
CA HIS A 106 12.69 8.04 2.43
C HIS A 106 11.40 7.79 3.18
N VAL A 107 11.45 7.73 4.50
CA VAL A 107 10.24 7.60 5.33
C VAL A 107 9.52 8.93 5.39
N ILE A 108 8.28 8.95 4.89
CA ILE A 108 7.46 10.16 4.78
C ILE A 108 6.18 10.11 5.63
N THR A 109 5.98 9.05 6.43
CA THR A 109 4.80 8.86 7.28
C THR A 109 4.44 10.12 8.08
N ARG A 110 5.43 10.72 8.75
CA ARG A 110 5.23 11.93 9.56
C ARG A 110 4.78 13.12 8.72
N ARG A 111 5.38 13.33 7.54
CA ARG A 111 5.03 14.44 6.63
C ARG A 111 3.58 14.31 6.15
N ILE A 112 3.13 13.08 5.91
CA ILE A 112 1.73 12.81 5.55
C ILE A 112 0.80 13.18 6.71
N TYR A 113 1.12 12.76 7.95
CA TYR A 113 0.32 13.13 9.12
C TYR A 113 0.24 14.64 9.34
N GLU A 114 1.36 15.35 9.23
CA GLU A 114 1.42 16.81 9.37
C GLU A 114 0.58 17.51 8.30
N ALA A 115 0.56 16.97 7.07
CA ALA A 115 -0.20 17.53 5.98
C ALA A 115 -1.69 17.13 5.97
N LEU A 116 -2.10 16.13 6.77
CA LEU A 116 -3.47 15.58 6.80
C LEU A 116 -4.09 15.58 8.21
N PRO A 117 -4.25 16.75 8.87
CA PRO A 117 -4.87 16.85 10.19
C PRO A 117 -6.36 16.42 10.22
N GLU A 118 -7.01 16.32 9.06
CA GLU A 118 -8.38 15.83 8.89
C GLU A 118 -8.50 14.33 9.19
N LEU A 119 -7.41 13.57 9.05
CA LEU A 119 -7.37 12.14 9.38
C LEU A 119 -7.82 11.88 10.81
N GLY A 120 -7.49 12.78 11.75
CA GLY A 120 -7.87 12.68 13.16
C GLY A 120 -9.38 12.65 13.41
N SER A 121 -10.21 13.06 12.45
CA SER A 121 -11.67 12.98 12.55
C SER A 121 -12.23 11.60 12.19
N PHE A 122 -11.45 10.72 11.56
CA PHE A 122 -11.94 9.42 11.08
C PHE A 122 -11.87 8.34 12.17
N GLU A 123 -12.97 7.61 12.36
CA GLU A 123 -13.03 6.44 13.24
C GLU A 123 -12.51 5.19 12.52
N VAL A 124 -12.96 4.95 11.29
CA VAL A 124 -12.59 3.79 10.49
C VAL A 124 -12.67 4.16 9.01
N GLY A 125 -11.75 3.64 8.19
CA GLY A 125 -11.77 3.92 6.76
C GLY A 125 -10.59 3.35 5.99
N LEU A 126 -10.39 3.88 4.79
CA LEU A 126 -9.26 3.63 3.92
C LEU A 126 -8.67 4.96 3.46
N ALA A 127 -7.34 5.04 3.45
CA ALA A 127 -6.60 6.14 2.86
C ALA A 127 -5.85 5.63 1.63
N ASN A 128 -6.22 6.13 0.45
CA ASN A 128 -5.42 5.97 -0.75
C ASN A 128 -4.40 7.12 -0.84
N ILE A 129 -3.14 6.78 -1.06
CA ILE A 129 -2.02 7.72 -1.21
C ILE A 129 -1.43 7.43 -2.59
N PHE A 130 -1.52 8.41 -3.50
CA PHE A 130 -1.11 8.27 -4.89
C PHE A 130 -0.05 9.33 -5.22
N ILE A 131 1.09 8.93 -5.80
CA ILE A 131 2.10 9.86 -6.29
C ILE A 131 1.82 10.26 -7.74
N LEU A 132 1.84 11.57 -8.02
CA LEU A 132 1.61 12.14 -9.35
C LEU A 132 2.89 12.19 -10.20
N HIS A 133 3.72 11.15 -10.12
CA HIS A 133 5.03 11.10 -10.78
C HIS A 133 5.32 9.69 -11.28
N THR A 134 5.93 9.58 -12.46
CA THR A 134 6.25 8.31 -13.13
C THR A 134 7.68 7.83 -12.88
N SER A 135 8.53 8.67 -12.27
CA SER A 135 9.94 8.38 -11.95
C SER A 135 10.21 8.28 -10.45
N ALA A 136 9.17 8.20 -9.64
CA ALA A 136 9.21 7.93 -8.20
C ALA A 136 8.08 6.96 -7.83
N SER A 137 8.18 6.29 -6.68
CA SER A 137 7.15 5.34 -6.22
C SER A 137 6.90 5.42 -4.72
N LEU A 138 5.88 4.69 -4.27
CA LEU A 138 5.54 4.56 -2.86
C LEU A 138 5.68 3.10 -2.42
N THR A 139 6.04 2.88 -1.15
CA THR A 139 6.01 1.54 -0.55
C THR A 139 5.74 1.60 0.95
N ILE A 140 5.47 0.44 1.56
CA ILE A 140 5.40 0.28 3.01
C ILE A 140 6.45 -0.75 3.41
N ASN A 141 7.35 -0.37 4.31
CA ASN A 141 8.43 -1.23 4.78
C ASN A 141 8.84 -0.91 6.23
N GLU A 142 9.84 -1.61 6.76
CA GLU A 142 10.37 -1.46 8.11
C GLU A 142 11.02 -0.08 8.35
N ASN A 143 10.45 0.71 9.27
CA ASN A 143 10.91 2.04 9.71
C ASN A 143 11.63 2.02 11.08
N ALA A 144 12.30 0.93 11.42
CA ALA A 144 13.05 0.81 12.67
C ALA A 144 14.56 0.98 12.44
N SER A 145 15.07 0.24 11.46
CA SER A 145 16.47 0.30 11.08
C SER A 145 16.74 1.40 10.03
N PRO A 146 17.77 2.24 10.22
CA PRO A 146 18.22 3.19 9.20
C PRO A 146 18.87 2.51 8.00
N GLU A 147 19.25 1.23 8.10
CA GLU A 147 19.88 0.46 7.02
C GLU A 147 18.86 -0.02 5.98
N VAL A 148 17.61 -0.28 6.38
CA VAL A 148 16.56 -0.80 5.47
C VAL A 148 16.33 0.12 4.25
N PRO A 149 16.19 1.45 4.40
CA PRO A 149 16.11 2.34 3.26
C PRO A 149 17.36 2.32 2.35
N LEU A 150 18.56 2.13 2.92
CA LEU A 150 19.81 2.07 2.17
C LEU A 150 19.89 0.80 1.35
N ASP A 151 19.68 -0.36 1.98
CA ASP A 151 19.68 -1.68 1.34
C ASP A 151 18.60 -1.77 0.25
N LEU A 152 17.42 -1.20 0.49
CA LEU A 152 16.34 -1.16 -0.49
C LEU A 152 16.73 -0.35 -1.72
N ASN A 153 17.30 0.86 -1.54
CA ASN A 153 17.80 1.67 -2.64
C ASN A 153 18.88 0.93 -3.44
N ASP A 154 19.81 0.30 -2.73
CA ASP A 154 20.89 -0.51 -3.31
C ASP A 154 20.34 -1.68 -4.15
N ALA A 155 19.36 -2.40 -3.63
CA ALA A 155 18.69 -3.48 -4.35
C ALA A 155 17.97 -2.96 -5.60
N LEU A 156 17.26 -1.83 -5.52
CA LEU A 156 16.59 -1.20 -6.66
C LEU A 156 17.60 -0.78 -7.74
N ASN A 157 18.76 -0.24 -7.35
CA ASN A 157 19.82 0.13 -8.30
C ASN A 157 20.45 -1.07 -8.99
N ARG A 158 20.52 -2.23 -8.33
CA ARG A 158 20.95 -3.49 -8.98
C ARG A 158 19.87 -4.06 -9.91
N LEU A 159 18.59 -3.87 -9.57
CA LEU A 159 17.45 -4.38 -10.33
C LEU A 159 17.26 -3.66 -11.68
N ALA A 160 17.43 -2.33 -11.68
CA ALA A 160 17.39 -1.50 -12.86
C ALA A 160 18.60 -0.55 -12.85
N PRO A 161 19.77 -1.02 -13.31
CA PRO A 161 21.00 -0.25 -13.31
C PRO A 161 20.97 0.84 -14.36
N GLU A 162 21.64 1.95 -14.10
CA GLU A 162 21.86 2.98 -15.13
C GLU A 162 22.76 2.46 -16.27
N GLY A 163 22.56 2.97 -17.47
CA GLY A 163 23.49 2.74 -18.57
C GLY A 163 22.89 2.95 -19.96
N PRO A 164 23.73 2.89 -21.01
CA PRO A 164 23.35 3.24 -22.38
C PRO A 164 22.52 2.16 -23.10
N HIS A 165 22.01 1.17 -22.35
CA HIS A 165 21.29 0.02 -22.90
C HIS A 165 19.77 0.26 -23.01
N TYR A 166 19.29 1.36 -22.42
CA TYR A 166 17.91 1.80 -22.57
C TYR A 166 17.75 2.72 -23.78
N ARG A 167 16.58 2.63 -24.42
CA ARG A 167 16.23 3.50 -25.55
C ARG A 167 15.76 4.89 -25.11
N HIS A 168 15.22 5.00 -23.91
CA HIS A 168 14.74 6.24 -23.34
C HIS A 168 15.79 6.76 -22.36
N ASP A 169 16.26 7.97 -22.60
CA ASP A 169 17.37 8.62 -21.88
C ASP A 169 17.23 10.15 -22.01
N ASP A 170 15.99 10.63 -22.21
CA ASP A 170 15.71 12.03 -22.60
C ASP A 170 16.10 13.00 -21.47
N GLU A 171 16.03 12.52 -20.23
CA GLU A 171 16.39 13.28 -19.03
C GLU A 171 17.67 12.76 -18.34
N GLY A 172 18.49 11.96 -19.02
CA GLY A 172 19.78 11.44 -18.54
C GLY A 172 19.75 10.02 -18.01
N SER A 173 20.93 9.49 -17.63
CA SER A 173 21.20 8.04 -17.48
C SER A 173 20.32 7.28 -16.49
N ASP A 174 19.60 8.00 -15.64
CA ASP A 174 18.69 7.48 -14.63
C ASP A 174 17.21 7.57 -14.98
N ASP A 175 16.86 8.06 -16.16
CA ASP A 175 15.50 8.30 -16.61
C ASP A 175 14.70 6.99 -16.76
N MET A 176 15.08 6.15 -17.73
CA MET A 176 14.42 4.85 -17.90
C MET A 176 14.55 3.93 -16.67
N PRO A 177 15.71 3.83 -15.98
CA PRO A 177 15.81 3.09 -14.72
C PRO A 177 14.76 3.51 -13.68
N ALA A 178 14.52 4.81 -13.53
CA ALA A 178 13.53 5.34 -12.60
C ALA A 178 12.10 4.93 -12.97
N HIS A 179 11.76 4.96 -14.27
CA HIS A 179 10.47 4.47 -14.75
C HIS A 179 10.28 2.97 -14.51
N ILE A 180 11.33 2.15 -14.67
CA ILE A 180 11.27 0.71 -14.38
C ILE A 180 11.01 0.49 -12.89
N LYS A 181 11.82 1.11 -12.01
CA LYS A 181 11.66 0.98 -10.55
C LYS A 181 10.28 1.47 -10.11
N SER A 182 9.80 2.58 -10.66
CA SER A 182 8.47 3.11 -10.37
C SER A 182 7.36 2.14 -10.80
N SER A 183 7.46 1.58 -12.01
CA SER A 183 6.47 0.63 -12.54
C SER A 183 6.41 -0.68 -11.74
N LEU A 184 7.54 -1.14 -11.21
CA LEU A 184 7.61 -2.37 -10.41
C LEU A 184 7.06 -2.18 -8.99
N MET A 185 7.32 -1.03 -8.37
CA MET A 185 6.85 -0.75 -7.00
C MET A 185 5.42 -0.22 -6.96
N GLY A 186 5.04 0.55 -7.98
CA GLY A 186 3.72 1.15 -8.13
C GLY A 186 3.62 2.59 -7.57
N PRO A 187 2.66 3.36 -8.09
CA PRO A 187 2.47 4.77 -7.70
C PRO A 187 1.54 4.94 -6.50
N SER A 188 0.98 3.88 -5.92
CA SER A 188 -0.10 4.02 -4.95
C SER A 188 -0.04 3.04 -3.80
N LEU A 189 -0.55 3.49 -2.66
CA LEU A 189 -0.78 2.71 -1.45
C LEU A 189 -2.23 2.88 -1.02
N THR A 190 -2.84 1.81 -0.53
CA THR A 190 -4.13 1.89 0.16
C THR A 190 -3.93 1.37 1.58
N VAL A 191 -4.09 2.25 2.56
CA VAL A 191 -3.78 2.01 3.97
C VAL A 191 -5.06 2.07 4.79
N PRO A 192 -5.34 1.08 5.66
CA PRO A 192 -6.49 1.16 6.55
C PRO A 192 -6.34 2.33 7.54
N VAL A 193 -7.46 2.96 7.87
CA VAL A 193 -7.55 4.03 8.87
C VAL A 193 -8.35 3.51 10.05
N ALA A 194 -7.85 3.72 11.25
CA ALA A 194 -8.54 3.37 12.48
C ALA A 194 -8.19 4.38 13.57
N LYS A 195 -9.20 4.93 14.25
CA LYS A 195 -9.05 5.86 15.38
C LYS A 195 -8.11 7.03 15.07
N GLY A 196 -8.34 7.68 13.94
CA GLY A 196 -7.63 8.89 13.52
C GLY A 196 -6.20 8.69 13.03
N ARG A 197 -5.79 7.45 12.75
CA ARG A 197 -4.42 7.09 12.34
C ARG A 197 -4.42 6.04 11.23
N PHE A 198 -3.32 6.00 10.49
CA PHE A 198 -3.03 4.85 9.63
C PHE A 198 -2.82 3.63 10.50
N ALA A 199 -3.56 2.55 10.24
CA ALA A 199 -3.45 1.29 10.96
C ALA A 199 -2.28 0.45 10.41
N LEU A 200 -1.08 1.01 10.52
CA LEU A 200 0.18 0.35 10.17
C LEU A 200 0.61 -0.59 11.30
N GLY A 201 1.32 -1.67 10.96
CA GLY A 201 2.00 -2.51 11.94
C GLY A 201 3.13 -1.75 12.65
N THR A 202 3.59 -2.27 13.78
CA THR A 202 4.61 -1.63 14.65
C THR A 202 5.84 -1.13 13.89
N TRP A 203 6.29 -1.91 12.91
CA TRP A 203 7.48 -1.60 12.14
C TRP A 203 7.19 -0.92 10.81
N GLN A 204 5.94 -0.79 10.40
CA GLN A 204 5.60 -0.28 9.08
C GLN A 204 5.66 1.25 9.02
N GLY A 205 6.42 1.77 8.07
CA GLY A 205 6.37 3.17 7.63
C GLY A 205 5.99 3.29 6.16
N ILE A 206 5.50 4.46 5.76
CA ILE A 206 5.20 4.83 4.38
C ILE A 206 6.43 5.54 3.79
N TYR A 207 6.87 5.06 2.63
CA TYR A 207 8.10 5.49 1.98
C TYR A 207 7.78 6.23 0.67
N LEU A 208 8.56 7.28 0.41
CA LEU A 208 8.83 7.78 -0.95
C LEU A 208 10.12 7.10 -1.43
N ASN A 209 10.07 6.44 -2.58
CA ASN A 209 11.26 5.99 -3.28
C ASN A 209 11.54 6.98 -4.41
N GLU A 210 12.55 7.83 -4.21
CA GLU A 210 13.06 8.75 -5.21
C GLU A 210 14.10 8.02 -6.07
N HIS A 211 13.78 7.77 -7.34
CA HIS A 211 14.65 7.00 -8.22
C HIS A 211 15.59 7.88 -9.04
N ARG A 212 15.31 9.19 -9.15
CA ARG A 212 16.14 10.14 -9.88
C ARG A 212 17.18 10.77 -8.96
N ASN A 213 18.36 11.06 -9.51
CA ASN A 213 19.41 11.81 -8.83
C ASN A 213 18.94 13.25 -8.53
N MET A 214 18.16 13.83 -9.46
CA MET A 214 17.65 15.21 -9.38
C MET A 214 16.13 15.26 -9.66
N GLY A 215 15.34 14.52 -8.88
CA GLY A 215 13.89 14.36 -9.11
C GLY A 215 12.99 15.56 -8.78
N GLY A 216 13.52 16.61 -8.14
CA GLY A 216 12.74 17.77 -7.71
C GLY A 216 11.73 17.45 -6.61
N SER A 217 10.71 18.31 -6.44
CA SER A 217 9.62 18.08 -5.49
C SER A 217 8.62 17.07 -6.03
N ARG A 218 8.02 16.29 -5.12
CA ARG A 218 7.03 15.26 -5.46
C ARG A 218 5.65 15.61 -4.94
N SER A 219 4.62 15.32 -5.71
CA SER A 219 3.23 15.63 -5.38
C SER A 219 2.46 14.36 -5.09
N LEU A 220 1.74 14.33 -3.98
CA LEU A 220 0.86 13.23 -3.60
C LEU A 220 -0.59 13.70 -3.59
N VAL A 221 -1.51 12.86 -4.06
CA VAL A 221 -2.95 12.97 -3.80
C VAL A 221 -3.31 11.94 -2.74
N ILE A 222 -3.92 12.40 -1.66
CA ILE A 222 -4.36 11.56 -0.56
C ILE A 222 -5.87 11.63 -0.47
N THR A 223 -6.53 10.48 -0.58
CA THR A 223 -7.99 10.37 -0.49
C THR A 223 -8.33 9.46 0.69
N VAL A 224 -9.00 10.01 1.70
CA VAL A 224 -9.52 9.27 2.84
C VAL A 224 -11.02 9.11 2.67
N GLN A 225 -11.49 7.87 2.76
CA GLN A 225 -12.91 7.53 2.81
C GLN A 225 -13.20 6.70 4.05
N GLY A 226 -14.29 7.00 4.76
CA GLY A 226 -14.63 6.26 5.96
C GLY A 226 -15.68 6.94 6.84
N GLN A 227 -15.93 6.36 8.00
CA GLN A 227 -16.81 6.95 9.00
C GLN A 227 -16.01 7.90 9.87
N MET A 228 -16.52 9.12 10.03
CA MET A 228 -15.99 10.05 11.03
C MET A 228 -16.50 9.70 12.42
N ARG A 229 -15.80 10.20 13.44
CA ARG A 229 -16.23 10.07 14.83
C ARG A 229 -17.64 10.64 15.01
N PRO A 230 -18.57 9.89 15.64
CA PRO A 230 -19.93 10.38 15.88
C PRO A 230 -19.99 11.62 16.79
N ASP A 231 -19.02 11.79 17.69
CA ASP A 231 -18.97 12.91 18.64
C ASP A 231 -18.35 14.19 18.07
N GLY A 232 -17.96 14.19 16.79
CA GLY A 232 -17.36 15.34 16.10
C GLY A 232 -15.97 15.74 16.61
N ARG A 233 -15.41 15.01 17.58
CA ARG A 233 -14.07 15.29 18.12
C ARG A 233 -13.00 14.77 17.17
N LYS A 234 -11.75 15.17 17.40
CA LYS A 234 -10.58 14.60 16.73
C LYS A 234 -9.78 13.75 17.71
N TYR A 235 -9.21 12.65 17.21
CA TYR A 235 -8.12 11.97 17.91
C TYR A 235 -6.91 12.88 18.02
N SER A 236 -6.14 12.74 19.10
CA SER A 236 -4.89 13.46 19.26
C SER A 236 -3.91 13.11 18.13
N PRO A 237 -3.08 14.05 17.67
CA PRO A 237 -2.10 13.78 16.63
C PRO A 237 -1.19 12.60 17.03
N ALA A 238 -1.07 11.61 16.15
CA ALA A 238 -0.39 10.36 16.44
C ALA A 238 1.14 10.42 16.30
N TRP A 239 1.73 11.56 15.94
CA TRP A 239 3.17 11.68 15.64
C TRP A 239 4.07 11.79 16.89
N HIS A 240 3.50 11.58 18.09
CA HIS A 240 4.20 11.59 19.38
C HIS A 240 4.63 10.19 19.88
N ALA A 241 4.51 9.14 19.06
CA ALA A 241 4.93 7.77 19.40
C ALA A 241 6.06 7.30 18.48
#